data_AF-A0A1G6YGR4-F1
#
_entry.id   AF-A0A1G6YGR4-F1
#
_cell.length_a   1.000
_cell.length_b   1.000
_cell.length_c   1.000
_cell.angle_alpha   90.00
_cell.angle_beta   90.00
_cell.angle_gamma   90.00
#
_symmetry.space_group_name_H-M   'P 1'
#
loop_
_entity.id
_entity.type
_entity.pdbx_description
1 polymer ?
#
loop_
_entity_poly.entity_id
_entity_poly.type
_entity_poly.pdbx_seq_one_letter_code
_entity_poly.pdbx_strand_id
1 'polypeptide(L)'
;MTKYLILFLTIIFTSCKGQTQKTNEKEEVKDPIAIIQENEKKATEKRSENIGELISIISFKVKTDNKKDYEDGFIPWASIENAKQDLPNLYEGDEIVIKENSVKVIIDYPLTNQYEFTITSNDGFSRKQLLSEINLHYFKLYEEEEKSATVKTIPIDKRTTMYNRNQTNGKYGIWGHDIADLVLSAIEVYKTSTGQIILILGIES
;
A
#
# COMPACT_ATOMS: atom_id res chain seq x y z
N MET A 1 -1.41 90.11 29.19
CA MET A 1 0.03 89.75 29.10
C MET A 1 0.20 88.47 29.92
N THR A 2 0.77 87.37 29.44
CA THR A 2 1.55 87.13 28.21
C THR A 2 1.14 85.77 27.58
N LYS A 3 1.28 85.62 26.26
CA LYS A 3 1.01 84.34 25.57
C LYS A 3 2.13 83.33 25.89
N TYR A 4 1.76 82.09 26.18
CA TYR A 4 2.60 80.94 25.80
C TYR A 4 1.75 79.84 25.15
N LEU A 5 2.11 79.55 23.91
CA LEU A 5 1.69 78.43 23.08
C LEU A 5 2.79 77.36 23.20
N ILE A 6 2.42 76.07 23.26
CA ILE A 6 3.23 74.83 23.02
C ILE A 6 2.55 73.68 23.80
N LEU A 7 2.43 72.45 23.33
CA LEU A 7 2.44 71.89 21.97
C LEU A 7 1.80 70.48 22.07
N PHE A 8 0.92 70.08 21.15
CA PHE A 8 0.40 68.71 21.15
C PHE A 8 1.48 67.72 20.68
N LEU A 9 1.85 66.76 21.51
CA LEU A 9 2.83 65.72 21.18
C LEU A 9 2.13 64.55 20.46
N THR A 10 2.01 64.65 19.13
CA THR A 10 1.52 63.54 18.30
C THR A 10 2.58 62.44 18.18
N ILE A 11 2.31 61.27 18.77
CA ILE A 11 3.20 60.11 18.68
C ILE A 11 3.04 59.47 17.29
N ILE A 12 4.01 59.72 16.41
CA ILE A 12 4.08 59.11 15.08
C ILE A 12 5.03 57.91 15.13
N PHE A 13 4.49 56.69 15.22
CA PHE A 13 5.27 55.47 15.04
C PHE A 13 5.46 55.15 13.55
N THR A 14 6.45 55.79 12.92
CA THR A 14 6.89 55.40 11.56
C THR A 14 7.66 54.08 11.59
N SER A 15 7.17 53.13 10.81
CA SER A 15 7.75 51.80 10.56
C SER A 15 9.25 51.82 10.25
N CYS A 16 9.98 50.87 10.83
CA CYS A 16 11.28 50.44 10.31
C CYS A 16 11.47 48.92 10.48
N LYS A 17 11.31 48.20 9.36
CA LYS A 17 11.80 46.82 9.10
C LYS A 17 11.77 45.85 10.29
N GLY A 18 10.58 45.33 10.59
CA GLY A 18 10.50 43.95 11.05
C GLY A 18 11.05 43.04 9.96
N GLN A 19 12.29 42.53 10.13
CA GLN A 19 12.71 41.37 9.37
C GLN A 19 11.87 40.20 9.86
N THR A 20 10.94 39.73 9.03
CA THR A 20 10.28 38.45 9.28
C THR A 20 11.37 37.40 9.29
N GLN A 21 11.79 36.95 10.48
CA GLN A 21 12.51 35.71 10.59
C GLN A 21 11.60 34.66 9.97
N LYS A 22 12.04 34.09 8.84
CA LYS A 22 11.56 32.77 8.45
C LYS A 22 12.01 31.87 9.59
N THR A 23 11.09 31.56 10.50
CA THR A 23 11.17 30.34 11.28
C THR A 23 11.26 29.24 10.24
N ASN A 24 12.47 28.69 10.07
CA ASN A 24 12.61 27.40 9.43
C ASN A 24 11.84 26.45 10.35
N GLU A 25 10.61 26.14 9.97
CA GLU A 25 9.90 24.98 10.46
C GLU A 25 10.83 23.81 10.21
N LYS A 26 11.47 23.32 11.28
CA LYS A 26 12.08 22.01 11.24
C LYS A 26 10.90 21.07 10.97
N GLU A 27 10.93 20.37 9.84
CA GLU A 27 10.00 19.27 9.61
C GLU A 27 10.07 18.38 10.85
N GLU A 28 8.96 18.31 11.58
CA GLU A 28 8.90 17.52 12.80
C GLU A 28 9.08 16.07 12.38
N VAL A 29 10.20 15.46 12.79
CA VAL A 29 10.58 14.11 12.36
C VAL A 29 9.61 13.14 13.00
N LYS A 30 8.51 12.88 12.29
CA LYS A 30 7.45 11.95 12.69
C LYS A 30 8.07 10.61 13.06
N ASP A 31 7.57 10.03 14.15
CA ASP A 31 7.87 8.66 14.53
C ASP A 31 7.60 7.73 13.32
N PRO A 32 8.58 6.93 12.87
CA PRO A 32 8.38 5.96 11.79
C PRO A 32 7.17 5.03 12.00
N ILE A 33 6.83 4.68 13.24
CA ILE A 33 5.64 3.89 13.56
C ILE A 33 4.36 4.66 13.20
N ALA A 34 4.29 5.94 13.56
CA ALA A 34 3.16 6.81 13.22
C ALA A 34 3.05 7.05 11.70
N ILE A 35 4.17 7.09 10.97
CA ILE A 35 4.16 7.18 9.49
C ILE A 35 3.51 5.95 8.87
N ILE A 36 3.85 4.74 9.34
CA ILE A 36 3.21 3.50 8.87
C ILE A 36 1.71 3.54 9.19
N GLN A 37 1.33 3.80 10.45
CA GLN A 37 -0.08 3.87 10.86
C GLN A 37 -0.91 4.89 10.05
N GLU A 38 -0.32 6.03 9.69
CA GLU A 38 -0.94 7.03 8.82
C GLU A 38 -1.13 6.51 7.38
N ASN A 39 -0.21 5.68 6.88
CA ASN A 39 -0.28 5.09 5.55
C ASN A 39 -1.20 3.85 5.48
N GLU A 40 -1.23 2.98 6.49
CA GLU A 40 -2.21 1.87 6.63
C GLU A 40 -3.64 2.40 6.53
N LYS A 41 -3.91 3.48 7.28
CA LYS A 41 -5.20 4.17 7.26
C LYS A 41 -5.54 4.70 5.86
N LYS A 42 -4.62 5.41 5.20
CA LYS A 42 -4.83 5.93 3.84
C LYS A 42 -5.09 4.80 2.83
N ALA A 43 -4.38 3.69 2.91
CA ALA A 43 -4.57 2.55 2.01
C ALA A 43 -5.98 1.96 2.17
N THR A 44 -6.47 1.86 3.41
CA THR A 44 -7.84 1.42 3.71
C THR A 44 -8.88 2.41 3.18
N GLU A 45 -8.71 3.72 3.41
CA GLU A 45 -9.65 4.75 2.95
C GLU A 45 -9.70 4.84 1.40
N LYS A 46 -8.56 4.67 0.72
CA LYS A 46 -8.40 4.80 -0.74
C LYS A 46 -9.23 3.81 -1.56
N ARG A 47 -9.55 2.62 -1.03
CA ARG A 47 -10.30 1.56 -1.76
C ARG A 47 -11.76 1.94 -2.10
N SER A 48 -12.25 3.06 -1.57
CA SER A 48 -13.66 3.45 -1.63
C SER A 48 -14.15 4.02 -2.97
N GLU A 49 -13.27 4.38 -3.90
CA GLU A 49 -13.65 5.21 -5.07
C GLU A 49 -13.85 4.45 -6.40
N ASN A 50 -15.11 4.21 -6.73
CA ASN A 50 -15.62 4.06 -8.11
C ASN A 50 -15.02 2.92 -8.96
N ILE A 51 -14.69 1.79 -8.33
CA ILE A 51 -14.06 0.61 -8.97
C ILE A 51 -15.08 -0.22 -9.79
N GLY A 52 -16.31 -0.37 -9.30
CA GLY A 52 -17.38 -1.13 -9.96
C GLY A 52 -18.39 -1.71 -8.96
N GLU A 53 -19.21 -2.66 -9.42
CA GLU A 53 -20.03 -3.52 -8.56
C GLU A 53 -19.17 -4.68 -8.04
N LEU A 54 -19.17 -4.92 -6.72
CA LEU A 54 -18.51 -6.10 -6.14
C LEU A 54 -19.38 -7.34 -6.39
N ILE A 55 -18.90 -8.27 -7.23
CA ILE A 55 -19.66 -9.45 -7.66
C ILE A 55 -19.22 -10.76 -7.01
N SER A 56 -18.01 -10.83 -6.44
CA SER A 56 -17.51 -12.01 -5.72
C SER A 56 -16.32 -11.66 -4.82
N ILE A 57 -16.02 -12.54 -3.85
CA ILE A 57 -14.78 -12.53 -3.06
C ILE A 57 -14.18 -13.92 -3.13
N ILE A 58 -12.95 -14.03 -3.61
CA ILE A 58 -12.20 -15.29 -3.73
C ILE A 58 -11.24 -15.37 -2.54
N SER A 59 -11.52 -16.26 -1.58
CA SER A 59 -10.60 -16.50 -0.45
C SER A 59 -9.45 -17.43 -0.83
N PHE A 60 -8.30 -17.21 -0.19
CA PHE A 60 -7.09 -18.01 -0.32
C PHE A 60 -6.81 -18.70 1.02
N LYS A 61 -6.67 -20.02 1.00
CA LYS A 61 -6.40 -20.84 2.19
C LYS A 61 -5.36 -21.91 1.86
N VAL A 62 -4.42 -22.18 2.76
CA VAL A 62 -3.38 -23.19 2.57
C VAL A 62 -3.56 -24.31 3.60
N LYS A 63 -3.63 -25.56 3.14
CA LYS A 63 -3.76 -26.74 4.01
C LYS A 63 -2.53 -26.88 4.91
N THR A 64 -2.74 -27.18 6.18
CA THR A 64 -1.66 -27.39 7.16
C THR A 64 -1.99 -28.52 8.14
N ASP A 65 -0.96 -29.26 8.53
CA ASP A 65 -1.03 -30.24 9.61
C ASP A 65 -0.93 -29.58 11.00
N ASN A 66 -0.65 -28.27 11.09
CA ASN A 66 -0.59 -27.53 12.35
C ASN A 66 -1.98 -27.24 12.94
N LYS A 67 -2.70 -28.29 13.33
CA LYS A 67 -4.03 -28.22 13.94
C LYS A 67 -4.06 -27.68 15.38
N LYS A 68 -2.91 -27.31 15.93
CA LYS A 68 -2.80 -26.61 17.22
C LYS A 68 -3.09 -25.12 17.05
N ASP A 69 -2.61 -24.52 15.96
CA ASP A 69 -2.75 -23.09 15.69
C ASP A 69 -3.84 -22.80 14.63
N TYR A 70 -4.24 -23.82 13.85
CA TYR A 70 -5.28 -23.76 12.82
C TYR A 70 -6.25 -24.94 12.95
N GLU A 71 -7.27 -24.82 13.81
CA GLU A 71 -8.17 -25.93 14.17
C GLU A 71 -8.89 -26.59 12.97
N ASP A 72 -9.25 -25.81 11.93
CA ASP A 72 -9.89 -26.32 10.71
C ASP A 72 -8.90 -26.98 9.73
N GLY A 73 -7.60 -26.91 10.00
CA GLY A 73 -6.51 -27.38 9.13
C GLY A 73 -6.11 -26.40 8.03
N PHE A 74 -6.49 -25.12 8.12
CA PHE A 74 -6.17 -24.11 7.12
C PHE A 74 -5.51 -22.86 7.69
N ILE A 75 -4.37 -22.48 7.10
CA ILE A 75 -3.87 -21.11 7.17
C ILE A 75 -4.83 -20.25 6.31
N PRO A 76 -5.43 -19.16 6.83
CA PRO A 76 -6.46 -18.40 6.11
C PRO A 76 -5.91 -17.36 5.12
N TRP A 77 -4.68 -17.57 4.64
CA TRP A 77 -3.99 -16.77 3.63
C TRP A 77 -2.92 -17.63 2.91
N ALA A 78 -2.35 -17.12 1.84
CA ALA A 78 -1.17 -17.66 1.15
C ALA A 78 -0.06 -16.60 1.05
N SER A 79 1.21 -16.98 1.19
CA SER A 79 2.35 -16.05 1.14
C SER A 79 2.56 -15.45 -0.26
N ILE A 80 2.79 -14.13 -0.32
CA ILE A 80 3.15 -13.44 -1.56
C ILE A 80 4.55 -13.84 -2.01
N GLU A 81 5.55 -13.82 -1.12
CA GLU A 81 6.92 -14.24 -1.45
C GLU A 81 6.99 -15.75 -1.73
N ASN A 82 6.43 -16.56 -0.83
CA ASN A 82 6.62 -18.01 -0.76
C ASN A 82 5.49 -18.82 -1.40
N ALA A 83 4.77 -18.23 -2.36
CA ALA A 83 3.68 -18.86 -3.10
C ALA A 83 4.03 -20.26 -3.66
N LYS A 84 5.28 -20.53 -4.03
CA LYS A 84 5.72 -21.84 -4.55
C LYS A 84 5.59 -22.97 -3.53
N GLN A 85 5.69 -22.66 -2.25
CA GLN A 85 5.51 -23.61 -1.14
C GLN A 85 4.03 -23.83 -0.83
N ASP A 86 3.19 -22.83 -1.07
CA ASP A 86 1.75 -22.85 -0.77
C ASP A 86 0.91 -23.43 -1.92
N LEU A 87 1.29 -23.20 -3.18
CA LEU A 87 0.59 -23.67 -4.39
C LEU A 87 0.22 -25.17 -4.38
N PRO A 88 1.04 -26.11 -3.89
CA PRO A 88 0.66 -27.53 -3.77
C PRO A 88 -0.47 -27.78 -2.74
N ASN A 89 -0.54 -26.95 -1.70
CA ASN A 89 -1.43 -27.11 -0.54
C ASN A 89 -2.66 -26.17 -0.58
N LEU A 90 -2.72 -25.27 -1.57
CA LEU A 90 -3.81 -24.30 -1.75
C LEU A 90 -5.17 -24.98 -1.86
N TYR A 91 -6.11 -24.58 -1.01
CA TYR A 91 -7.48 -25.08 -1.00
C TYR A 91 -8.17 -24.76 -2.34
N GLU A 92 -8.82 -25.78 -2.92
CA GLU A 92 -9.46 -25.70 -4.25
C GLU A 92 -8.58 -24.98 -5.30
N GLY A 93 -7.26 -25.23 -5.24
CA GLY A 93 -6.26 -24.48 -6.00
C GLY A 93 -6.47 -24.51 -7.51
N ASP A 94 -6.99 -25.62 -8.05
CA ASP A 94 -7.25 -25.84 -9.48
C ASP A 94 -8.70 -25.50 -9.90
N GLU A 95 -9.57 -25.05 -8.97
CA GLU A 95 -10.92 -24.60 -9.32
C GLU A 95 -10.85 -23.27 -10.07
N ILE A 96 -11.56 -23.19 -11.21
CA ILE A 96 -11.74 -21.95 -11.99
C ILE A 96 -12.72 -21.02 -11.27
N VAL A 97 -12.17 -19.99 -10.62
CA VAL A 97 -12.88 -19.01 -9.80
C VAL A 97 -13.29 -17.75 -10.57
N ILE A 98 -12.68 -17.51 -11.74
CA ILE A 98 -13.05 -16.43 -12.68
C ILE A 98 -13.19 -17.06 -14.06
N LYS A 99 -14.25 -16.73 -14.79
CA LYS A 99 -14.58 -17.35 -16.09
C LYS A 99 -14.21 -16.48 -17.28
N GLU A 100 -13.97 -15.20 -17.06
CA GLU A 100 -13.55 -14.24 -18.05
C GLU A 100 -12.09 -14.47 -18.49
N ASN A 101 -11.84 -14.43 -19.79
CA ASN A 101 -10.53 -14.68 -20.41
C ASN A 101 -9.49 -13.56 -20.24
N SER A 102 -9.88 -12.44 -19.62
CA SER A 102 -9.03 -11.26 -19.42
C SER A 102 -9.53 -10.46 -18.22
N VAL A 103 -8.65 -10.18 -17.25
CA VAL A 103 -8.96 -9.38 -16.06
C VAL A 103 -7.86 -8.37 -15.77
N LYS A 104 -8.25 -7.20 -15.27
CA LYS A 104 -7.30 -6.21 -14.73
C LYS A 104 -7.06 -6.52 -13.25
N VAL A 105 -5.81 -6.57 -12.82
CA VAL A 105 -5.42 -6.71 -11.41
C VAL A 105 -4.84 -5.37 -10.95
N ILE A 106 -5.21 -4.94 -9.74
CA ILE A 106 -4.67 -3.75 -9.09
C ILE A 106 -4.05 -4.16 -7.77
N ILE A 107 -2.74 -3.93 -7.65
CA ILE A 107 -2.02 -3.93 -6.38
C ILE A 107 -1.99 -2.48 -5.89
N ASP A 108 -2.56 -2.22 -4.72
CA ASP A 108 -2.55 -0.91 -4.06
C ASP A 108 -1.71 -0.89 -2.77
N TYR A 109 -1.30 -2.05 -2.27
CA TYR A 109 -0.68 -2.25 -0.96
C TYR A 109 0.71 -2.92 -1.03
N PRO A 110 1.70 -2.49 -0.22
CA PRO A 110 1.76 -1.30 0.61
C PRO A 110 2.38 -0.13 -0.18
N LEU A 111 1.59 0.45 -1.09
CA LEU A 111 2.08 1.40 -2.10
C LEU A 111 1.58 2.82 -1.84
N THR A 112 2.21 3.79 -2.50
CA THR A 112 1.64 5.14 -2.66
C THR A 112 0.87 5.21 -3.98
N ASN A 113 1.54 4.84 -5.08
CA ASN A 113 0.97 4.74 -6.42
C ASN A 113 0.65 3.28 -6.72
N GLN A 114 -0.56 2.99 -7.21
CA GLN A 114 -0.96 1.61 -7.50
C GLN A 114 -0.24 1.01 -8.72
N TYR A 115 -0.08 -0.31 -8.71
CA TYR A 115 0.44 -1.10 -9.82
C TYR A 115 -0.70 -1.87 -10.48
N GLU A 116 -0.85 -1.72 -11.79
CA GLU A 116 -1.97 -2.31 -12.51
C GLU A 116 -1.48 -3.09 -13.73
N PHE A 117 -2.01 -4.29 -13.90
CA PHE A 117 -1.63 -5.20 -14.98
C PHE A 117 -2.85 -5.99 -15.47
N THR A 118 -2.78 -6.52 -16.69
CA THR A 118 -3.83 -7.38 -17.25
C THR A 118 -3.25 -8.78 -17.42
N ILE A 119 -3.96 -9.78 -16.90
CA ILE A 119 -3.67 -11.20 -17.15
C ILE A 119 -4.73 -11.78 -18.08
N THR A 120 -4.36 -12.76 -18.88
CA THR A 120 -5.25 -13.44 -19.84
C THR A 120 -5.19 -14.96 -19.69
N SER A 121 -6.27 -15.64 -20.04
CA SER A 121 -6.38 -17.10 -20.04
C SER A 121 -7.37 -17.56 -21.11
N ASN A 122 -7.26 -18.79 -21.58
CA ASN A 122 -8.21 -19.38 -22.53
C ASN A 122 -9.45 -19.96 -21.83
N ASP A 123 -9.29 -20.41 -20.59
CA ASP A 123 -10.26 -21.28 -19.89
C ASP A 123 -10.72 -20.68 -18.54
N GLY A 124 -10.52 -19.37 -18.35
CA GLY A 124 -10.68 -18.69 -17.06
C GLY A 124 -9.45 -18.84 -16.15
N PHE A 125 -9.56 -18.40 -14.90
CA PHE A 125 -8.45 -18.41 -13.93
C PHE A 125 -8.77 -19.25 -12.69
N SER A 126 -7.84 -20.13 -12.34
CA SER A 126 -7.83 -20.85 -11.07
C SER A 126 -7.12 -20.07 -9.95
N ARG A 127 -7.38 -20.41 -8.68
CA ARG A 127 -6.67 -19.80 -7.53
C ARG A 127 -5.15 -19.95 -7.66
N LYS A 128 -4.65 -21.09 -8.14
CA LYS A 128 -3.22 -21.31 -8.42
C LYS A 128 -2.66 -20.37 -9.47
N GLN A 129 -3.38 -20.13 -10.57
CA GLN A 129 -2.96 -19.16 -11.59
C GLN A 129 -2.94 -17.74 -11.04
N LEU A 130 -3.99 -17.33 -10.32
CA LEU A 130 -4.05 -16.00 -9.69
C LEU A 130 -2.89 -15.77 -8.72
N LEU A 131 -2.65 -16.70 -7.79
CA LEU A 131 -1.54 -16.61 -6.83
C LEU A 131 -0.16 -16.58 -7.53
N SER A 132 0.01 -17.35 -8.62
CA SER A 132 1.26 -17.39 -9.40
C SER A 132 1.55 -16.07 -10.11
N GLU A 133 0.54 -15.46 -10.75
CA GLU A 133 0.69 -14.17 -11.43
C GLU A 133 0.86 -13.02 -10.43
N ILE A 134 0.16 -13.06 -9.28
CA ILE A 134 0.29 -12.07 -8.21
C ILE A 134 1.71 -12.13 -7.59
N ASN A 135 2.22 -13.33 -7.27
CA ASN A 135 3.61 -13.54 -6.84
C ASN A 135 4.60 -12.92 -7.84
N LEU A 136 4.47 -13.29 -9.12
CA LEU A 136 5.32 -12.79 -10.19
C LEU A 136 5.28 -11.26 -10.33
N HIS A 137 4.10 -10.64 -10.21
CA HIS A 137 3.94 -9.19 -10.34
C HIS A 137 4.35 -8.40 -9.10
N TYR A 138 4.24 -8.97 -7.89
CA TYR A 138 4.85 -8.39 -6.69
C TYR A 138 6.38 -8.35 -6.79
N PHE A 139 7.02 -9.44 -7.23
CA PHE A 139 8.48 -9.44 -7.44
C PHE A 139 8.90 -8.41 -8.50
N LYS A 140 8.17 -8.28 -9.62
CA LYS A 140 8.40 -7.22 -10.62
C LYS A 140 8.29 -5.82 -10.00
N LEU A 141 7.24 -5.56 -9.21
CA LEU A 141 7.02 -4.27 -8.56
C LEU A 141 8.15 -3.90 -7.58
N TYR A 142 8.56 -4.81 -6.70
CA TYR A 142 9.64 -4.56 -5.74
C TYR A 142 10.97 -4.30 -6.47
N GLU A 143 11.23 -5.00 -7.58
CA GLU A 143 12.41 -4.78 -8.42
C GLU A 143 12.36 -3.44 -9.19
N GLU A 144 11.19 -3.07 -9.74
CA GLU A 144 10.97 -1.79 -10.43
C GLU A 144 11.05 -0.58 -9.49
N GLU A 145 10.54 -0.69 -8.27
CA GLU A 145 10.70 0.32 -7.22
C GLU A 145 12.18 0.51 -6.89
N GLU A 146 12.91 -0.56 -6.56
CA GLU A 146 14.32 -0.46 -6.18
C GLU A 146 15.21 0.02 -7.34
N LYS A 147 14.88 -0.32 -8.59
CA LYS A 147 15.54 0.26 -9.78
C LYS A 147 15.29 1.75 -9.97
N SER A 148 14.14 2.28 -9.54
CA SER A 148 13.73 3.68 -9.79
C SER A 148 13.91 4.62 -8.60
N ALA A 149 13.95 4.10 -7.38
CA ALA A 149 14.05 4.90 -6.15
C ALA A 149 15.45 5.50 -5.94
N THR A 150 15.49 6.76 -5.49
CA THR A 150 16.71 7.46 -5.05
C THR A 150 16.87 7.42 -3.54
N VAL A 151 15.77 7.44 -2.79
CA VAL A 151 15.70 6.99 -1.39
C VAL A 151 15.63 5.47 -1.41
N LYS A 152 16.70 4.82 -0.94
CA LYS A 152 16.90 3.37 -1.04
C LYS A 152 16.21 2.60 0.09
N THR A 153 15.91 1.33 -0.17
CA THR A 153 15.44 0.40 0.86
C THR A 153 16.58 0.19 1.88
N ILE A 154 16.33 0.44 3.17
CA ILE A 154 17.30 0.19 4.24
C ILE A 154 17.40 -1.34 4.45
N PRO A 155 18.59 -1.95 4.28
CA PRO A 155 18.81 -3.37 4.54
C PRO A 155 18.42 -3.75 5.97
N ILE A 156 17.86 -4.94 6.15
CA ILE A 156 17.28 -5.40 7.42
C ILE A 156 18.27 -5.38 8.59
N ASP A 157 19.55 -5.65 8.34
CA ASP A 157 20.67 -5.58 9.29
C ASP A 157 21.02 -4.16 9.76
N LYS A 158 20.43 -3.12 9.13
CA LYS A 158 20.72 -1.70 9.35
C LYS A 158 19.49 -0.92 9.83
N ARG A 159 18.36 -1.58 10.05
CA ARG A 159 17.14 -0.97 10.60
C ARG A 159 17.29 -0.86 12.12
N THR A 160 17.19 0.35 12.67
CA THR A 160 17.51 0.65 14.07
C THR A 160 16.31 0.96 14.95
N THR A 161 15.19 1.39 14.36
CA THR A 161 13.98 1.84 15.07
C THR A 161 12.80 0.89 14.95
N MET A 162 12.76 0.06 13.90
CA MET A 162 11.65 -0.84 13.58
C MET A 162 12.13 -1.98 12.68
N TYR A 163 11.39 -3.09 12.63
CA TYR A 163 11.69 -4.21 11.72
C TYR A 163 11.30 -3.89 10.27
N ASN A 164 10.15 -3.23 10.11
CA ASN A 164 9.56 -2.70 8.88
C ASN A 164 10.53 -1.88 8.00
N ARG A 165 10.34 -1.92 6.68
CA ARG A 165 11.10 -1.11 5.72
C ARG A 165 10.69 0.37 5.77
N ASN A 166 11.64 1.25 5.47
CA ASN A 166 11.34 2.64 5.18
C ASN A 166 10.49 2.79 3.91
N GLN A 167 9.81 3.92 3.80
CA GLN A 167 9.26 4.37 2.52
C GLN A 167 10.39 4.70 1.55
N THR A 168 10.27 4.20 0.33
CA THR A 168 11.11 4.55 -0.83
C THR A 168 10.36 5.54 -1.75
N ASN A 169 11.07 6.19 -2.67
CA ASN A 169 10.51 7.21 -3.57
C ASN A 169 10.62 6.82 -5.06
N GLY A 170 10.53 5.52 -5.35
CA GLY A 170 10.50 5.02 -6.71
C GLY A 170 9.13 5.19 -7.37
N LYS A 171 8.91 4.41 -8.43
CA LYS A 171 7.70 4.43 -9.26
C LYS A 171 6.40 4.21 -8.46
N TYR A 172 6.45 3.40 -7.40
CA TYR A 172 5.29 2.99 -6.60
C TYR A 172 5.30 3.58 -5.19
N GLY A 173 6.47 3.92 -4.67
CA GLY A 173 6.63 4.51 -3.34
C GLY A 173 6.24 3.50 -2.25
N ILE A 174 6.91 2.34 -2.25
CA ILE A 174 6.64 1.22 -1.32
C ILE A 174 7.04 1.63 0.10
N TRP A 175 6.20 1.33 1.09
CA TRP A 175 6.41 1.63 2.50
C TRP A 175 6.08 0.42 3.39
N GLY A 176 6.50 0.45 4.66
CA GLY A 176 6.07 -0.50 5.68
C GLY A 176 6.69 -1.89 5.58
N HIS A 177 6.32 -2.67 4.57
CA HIS A 177 6.49 -4.14 4.60
C HIS A 177 7.37 -4.64 3.46
N ASP A 178 8.27 -5.58 3.75
CA ASP A 178 8.97 -6.33 2.71
C ASP A 178 8.05 -7.42 2.15
N ILE A 179 8.36 -7.90 0.94
CA ILE A 179 7.55 -8.92 0.26
C ILE A 179 7.37 -10.22 1.08
N ALA A 180 8.31 -10.52 1.97
CA ALA A 180 8.29 -11.66 2.89
C ALA A 180 7.21 -11.54 3.98
N ASP A 181 6.84 -10.31 4.37
CA ASP A 181 5.81 -10.04 5.37
C ASP A 181 4.40 -10.19 4.76
N LEU A 182 4.26 -10.01 3.44
CA LEU A 182 2.97 -9.93 2.75
C LEU A 182 2.31 -11.29 2.51
N VAL A 183 1.00 -11.36 2.82
CA VAL A 183 0.15 -12.52 2.52
C VAL A 183 -1.14 -12.09 1.80
N LEU A 184 -1.68 -12.98 0.96
CA LEU A 184 -2.96 -12.84 0.26
C LEU A 184 -4.03 -13.67 0.99
N SER A 185 -5.01 -13.01 1.61
CA SER A 185 -6.17 -13.67 2.24
C SER A 185 -7.36 -13.75 1.28
N ALA A 186 -7.54 -12.73 0.43
CA ALA A 186 -8.67 -12.63 -0.49
C ALA A 186 -8.35 -11.87 -1.79
N ILE A 187 -9.23 -12.03 -2.78
CA ILE A 187 -9.35 -11.14 -3.94
C ILE A 187 -10.80 -10.68 -4.04
N GLU A 188 -11.02 -9.37 -4.07
CA GLU A 188 -12.32 -8.76 -4.34
C GLU A 188 -12.51 -8.62 -5.85
N VAL A 189 -13.59 -9.20 -6.37
CA VAL A 189 -13.88 -9.26 -7.81
C VAL A 189 -14.93 -8.20 -8.14
N TYR A 190 -14.49 -7.12 -8.78
CA TYR A 190 -15.35 -6.02 -9.23
C TYR A 190 -15.70 -6.15 -10.71
N LYS A 191 -16.89 -5.70 -11.08
CA LYS A 191 -17.36 -5.55 -12.45
C LYS A 191 -17.69 -4.10 -12.77
N THR A 192 -17.08 -3.54 -13.80
CA THR A 192 -17.35 -2.17 -14.24
C THR A 192 -18.70 -2.10 -14.99
N SER A 193 -19.22 -0.88 -15.17
CA SER A 193 -20.37 -0.61 -16.05
C SER A 193 -20.12 -0.95 -17.52
N THR A 194 -18.85 -1.09 -17.94
CA THR A 194 -18.45 -1.59 -19.27
C THR A 194 -18.29 -3.11 -19.33
N GLY A 195 -18.52 -3.82 -18.22
CA GLY A 195 -18.41 -5.28 -18.11
C GLY A 195 -16.99 -5.82 -17.91
N GLN A 196 -15.99 -4.95 -17.75
CA GLN A 196 -14.62 -5.35 -17.41
C GLN A 196 -14.56 -5.89 -15.97
N ILE A 197 -13.78 -6.95 -15.76
CA ILE A 197 -13.46 -7.44 -14.42
C ILE A 197 -12.18 -6.79 -13.90
N ILE A 198 -12.24 -6.29 -12.66
CA ILE A 198 -11.14 -5.69 -11.91
C ILE A 198 -10.96 -6.50 -10.62
N LEU A 199 -9.72 -6.88 -10.30
CA LEU A 199 -9.34 -7.60 -9.10
C LEU A 199 -8.58 -6.67 -8.15
N ILE A 200 -9.11 -6.48 -6.94
CA ILE A 200 -8.42 -5.79 -5.83
C ILE A 200 -7.93 -6.86 -4.84
N LEU A 201 -6.71 -6.69 -4.31
CA LEU A 201 -6.08 -7.71 -3.48
C LEU A 201 -6.30 -7.45 -1.98
N GLY A 202 -6.91 -8.42 -1.29
CA GLY A 202 -6.91 -8.53 0.16
C GLY A 202 -5.53 -9.00 0.63
N ILE A 203 -4.66 -8.03 0.88
CA ILE A 203 -3.28 -8.21 1.32
C ILE A 203 -3.18 -7.83 2.80
N GLU A 204 -2.47 -8.65 3.56
CA GLU A 204 -2.24 -8.51 5.00
C GLU A 204 -0.73 -8.65 5.31
N SER A 205 -0.34 -8.22 6.52
CA SER A 205 1.05 -8.16 7.05
C SER A 205 1.06 -8.20 8.58
#